data_AF-A0A971TLR4-F1
#
_entry.id   AF-A0A971TLR4-F1
#
_cell.length_a   1.000
_cell.length_b   1.000
_cell.length_c   1.000
_cell.angle_alpha   90.00
_cell.angle_beta   90.00
_cell.angle_gamma   90.00
#
_symmetry.space_group_name_H-M   'P 1'
#
loop_
_entity.id
_entity.type
_entity.pdbx_description
1 polymer ?
#
loop_
_entity_poly.entity_id
_entity_poly.type
_entity_poly.pdbx_seq_one_letter_code
_entity_poly.pdbx_strand_id
1 'polypeptide(L)' 'MGIQIKRAYDQPKRADGYRVLIDRLWPRGVSKEEGRIDLWLRDVAPSTALRT' A
#
# COMPACT_ATOMS: atom_id res chain seq x y z
N MET A 1 -13.18 -9.96 11.93
CA MET A 1 -12.35 -8.87 11.37
C MET A 1 -11.08 -9.52 10.84
N GLY A 2 -10.84 -9.51 9.53
CA GLY A 2 -9.67 -10.16 8.93
C GLY A 2 -8.77 -9.12 8.26
N ILE A 3 -7.46 -9.27 8.43
CA ILE A 3 -6.47 -8.50 7.67
C ILE A 3 -6.01 -9.38 6.52
N GLN A 4 -6.00 -8.83 5.31
CA GLN A 4 -5.48 -9.52 4.14
C GLN A 4 -4.22 -8.80 3.63
N ILE A 5 -3.25 -9.59 3.19
CA ILE A 5 -2.03 -9.08 2.57
C ILE A 5 -2.19 -9.21 1.07
N LYS A 6 -1.96 -8.11 0.36
CA LYS A 6 -2.00 -8.03 -1.10
C LYS A 6 -0.90 -7.10 -1.57
N ARG A 7 -0.25 -7.41 -2.71
CA ARG A 7 0.76 -6.50 -3.24
C ARG A 7 0.09 -5.28 -3.87
N ALA A 8 0.72 -4.12 -3.77
CA ALA A 8 0.20 -2.93 -4.44
C ALA A 8 0.24 -3.02 -5.98
N TYR A 9 1.01 -3.98 -6.52
CA TYR A 9 1.06 -4.31 -7.95
C TYR A 9 -0.06 -5.24 -8.40
N ASP A 10 -0.74 -5.91 -7.47
CA ASP A 10 -1.87 -6.77 -7.83
C ASP A 10 -3.07 -5.89 -8.17
N GLN A 11 -3.78 -6.24 -9.25
CA GLN A 11 -4.94 -5.49 -9.70
C GLN A 11 -5.98 -5.34 -8.57
N PRO A 12 -6.49 -4.11 -8.33
CA PRO A 12 -7.55 -3.88 -7.34
C PRO A 12 -8.78 -4.74 -7.63
N LYS A 13 -9.40 -5.29 -6.59
CA LYS A 13 -10.66 -6.03 -6.67
C LYS A 13 -11.67 -5.38 -5.74
N ARG A 14 -12.96 -5.44 -6.11
CA ARG A 14 -14.05 -4.95 -5.25
C ARG A 14 -14.07 -5.61 -3.87
N ALA A 15 -13.60 -6.86 -3.79
CA ALA A 15 -13.52 -7.62 -2.55
C ALA A 15 -12.38 -7.17 -1.62
N ASP A 16 -11.44 -6.33 -2.08
CA ASP A 16 -10.33 -5.85 -1.24
C ASP A 16 -10.82 -4.90 -0.13
N GLY A 17 -12.02 -4.34 -0.26
CA GLY A 17 -12.57 -3.37 0.69
C GLY A 17 -11.69 -2.12 0.78
N TYR A 18 -11.25 -1.80 2.01
CA TYR A 18 -10.42 -0.63 2.30
C TYR A 18 -8.92 -0.99 2.23
N ARG A 19 -8.17 -0.33 1.34
CA ARG A 19 -6.78 -0.65 1.05
C ARG A 19 -5.84 0.38 1.64
N VAL A 20 -4.93 -0.12 2.48
CA VAL A 20 -3.91 0.69 3.15
C VAL A 20 -2.52 0.34 2.61
N LEU A 21 -1.80 1.34 2.11
CA LEU A 21 -0.38 1.22 1.78
C LEU A 21 0.46 1.58 3.01
N ILE A 22 1.29 0.64 3.44
CA ILE A 22 2.19 0.81 4.60
C ILE A 22 3.66 0.94 4.19
N ASP A 23 3.97 1.01 2.90
CA ASP A 23 5.33 1.28 2.44
C ASP A 23 5.63 2.79 2.50
N ARG A 24 6.89 3.15 2.72
CA ARG A 24 7.34 4.55 2.73
C ARG A 24 7.31 5.17 1.34
N LEU A 25 7.49 4.36 0.30
CA LEU A 25 7.51 4.80 -1.09
C LEU A 25 6.25 4.36 -1.80
N TRP A 26 5.78 5.21 -2.69
CA TRP A 26 4.71 4.83 -3.59
C TRP A 26 5.22 3.78 -4.60
N PRO A 27 4.46 2.71 -4.87
CA PRO A 27 4.87 1.66 -5.80
C PRO A 27 5.11 2.24 -7.21
N ARG A 28 6.33 2.01 -7.72
CA ARG A 28 6.73 2.50 -9.05
C ARG A 28 5.84 1.89 -10.14
N GLY A 29 5.48 2.71 -11.12
CA GLY A 29 4.65 2.28 -12.26
C GLY A 29 3.18 2.11 -11.96
N VAL A 30 2.73 2.36 -10.72
CA VAL A 30 1.31 2.35 -10.33
C VAL A 30 0.87 3.78 -10.14
N SER A 31 -0.17 4.24 -10.83
CA SER A 31 -0.73 5.57 -10.58
C SER A 31 -1.58 5.57 -9.29
N LYS A 32 -1.87 6.74 -8.72
CA LYS A 32 -2.77 6.84 -7.54
C LYS A 32 -4.15 6.25 -7.83
N GLU A 33 -4.66 6.48 -9.04
CA GLU A 33 -5.97 6.02 -9.49
C GLU A 33 -5.98 4.51 -9.74
N GLU A 34 -4.98 3.99 -10.46
CA GLU A 34 -4.83 2.57 -10.76
C GLU A 34 -4.61 1.76 -9.48
N GLY A 35 -3.81 2.30 -8.56
CA GLY A 35 -3.48 1.67 -7.30
C GLY A 35 -4.68 1.49 -6.40
N ARG A 36 -5.78 2.26 -6.53
CA ARG A 36 -6.96 2.26 -5.63
C ARG A 36 -6.57 2.04 -4.16
N ILE A 37 -5.70 2.91 -3.64
CA ILE A 37 -5.27 2.90 -2.24
C ILE A 37 -6.05 4.00 -1.53
N ASP A 38 -6.84 3.62 -0.54
CA ASP A 38 -7.69 4.55 0.22
C ASP A 38 -6.88 5.35 1.24
N LEU A 39 -5.81 4.76 1.78
CA LEU A 39 -4.95 5.38 2.78
C LEU A 39 -3.48 5.00 2.59
N TRP A 40 -2.60 6.00 2.64
CA TRP A 40 -1.15 5.79 2.63
C TRP A 40 -0.53 6.16 3.98
N LEU A 41 -0.25 5.14 4.80
CA LEU A 41 0.37 5.29 6.11
C LEU A 41 1.90 5.21 6.01
N ARG A 42 2.51 6.23 5.41
CA ARG A 42 3.97 6.31 5.23
C ARG A 42 4.77 6.32 6.53
N ASP A 43 4.17 6.78 7.63
CA ASP A 43 4.83 6.92 8.92
C ASP A 43 5.00 5.61 9.67
N VAL A 44 4.20 4.58 9.36
CA VAL A 44 4.37 3.24 9.96
C VAL A 44 5.49 2.43 9.31
N ALA A 45 5.99 2.87 8.16
CA ALA A 45 7.07 2.20 7.46
C ALA A 45 8.41 2.35 8.21
N PRO A 46 9.36 1.39 8.08
CA PRO A 46 10.71 1.51 8.66
C PRO A 46 11.43 2.76 8.17
N SER A 47 11.95 3.58 9.09
CA SER A 47 12.67 4.82 8.78
C SER A 47 13.93 4.55 7.95
N THR A 48 14.45 5.57 7.26
CA THR A 48 15.67 5.43 6.43
C THR A 48 16.83 4.88 7.24
N ALA A 49 17.00 5.33 8.49
CA ALA A 49 18.07 4.85 9.38
C ALA A 49 17.96 3.36 9.74
N LEU A 50 16.74 2.80 9.71
CA LEU A 50 16.48 1.39 10.01
C LEU A 50 16.55 0.48 8.77
N ARG A 51 16.87 1.05 7.59
CA ARG A 51 17.02 0.32 6.32
C ARG A 51 18.48 0.12 5.91
N THR A 52 19.40 0.38 6.84
CA THR A 52 20.86 0.33 6.66
C THR A 52 21.42 -1.02 7.02
#